data_AF-A0A067LU43-F1
#
_entry.id   AF-A0A067LU43-F1
#
_cell.length_a   1.000
_cell.length_b   1.000
_cell.length_c   1.000
_cell.angle_alpha   90.00
_cell.angle_beta   90.00
_cell.angle_gamma   90.00
#
_symmetry.space_group_name_H-M   'P 1'
#
loop_
_entity.id
_entity.type
_entity.pdbx_description
1 polymer ?
#
loop_
_entity_poly.entity_id
_entity_poly.type
_entity_poly.pdbx_seq_one_letter_code
_entity_poly.pdbx_strand_id
1 'polypeptide(L)'
;MPPTNPPARERRDGPIPPGAARVLLTGFGLFGGYETTNPSWEAASVLHDNVLPSHEAGARSIHITAVKVPVVYSTVLSAVPSFHASPPQITLPVSNGADGRLPPPPQDGYDFIFHVGVGHSGALAVEQLAHKTGYVRKDVDGELAPPIHAQNHPSDQKVLSKNPTVDRGFGKGYREFADELETSIDVNGLVAHLKQRGHKHVRLSLDPGRYLCDFIYYCSLAESHRSRPAGNPAARTKVLFMHVPPIGDPCPLEEMSDAIEEVIRWVCAATTSSLTT
;
A
#
# COMPACT_ATOMS: atom_id res chain seq x y z
N MET A 1 0.37 -32.96 -15.98
CA MET A 1 1.19 -31.97 -16.72
C MET A 1 2.03 -31.23 -15.70
N PRO A 2 3.32 -30.95 -15.97
CA PRO A 2 4.07 -30.06 -15.10
C PRO A 2 3.43 -28.67 -15.14
N PRO A 3 3.48 -27.89 -14.04
CA PRO A 3 3.05 -26.49 -14.10
C PRO A 3 3.92 -25.77 -15.13
N THR A 4 3.27 -25.20 -16.14
CA THR A 4 3.92 -24.27 -17.07
C THR A 4 4.40 -23.08 -16.25
N ASN A 5 5.70 -22.85 -16.19
CA ASN A 5 6.24 -21.61 -15.63
C ASN A 5 5.49 -20.43 -16.28
N PRO A 6 5.03 -19.44 -15.49
CA PRO A 6 4.47 -18.23 -16.06
C PRO A 6 5.51 -17.62 -17.02
N PRO A 7 5.05 -17.00 -18.14
CA PRO A 7 5.96 -16.35 -19.06
C PRO A 7 6.85 -15.37 -18.29
N ALA A 8 8.14 -15.32 -18.64
CA ALA A 8 9.06 -14.33 -18.09
C ALA A 8 8.44 -12.93 -18.23
N ARG A 9 8.44 -12.16 -17.15
CA ARG A 9 7.88 -10.80 -17.13
C ARG A 9 8.74 -9.90 -18.01
N GLU A 10 8.44 -9.83 -19.31
CA GLU A 10 9.11 -8.92 -20.22
C GLU A 10 8.71 -7.48 -19.86
N ARG A 11 9.69 -6.69 -19.39
CA ARG A 11 9.54 -5.25 -19.24
C ARG A 11 9.22 -4.69 -20.62
N ARG A 12 8.02 -4.12 -20.78
CA ARG A 12 7.69 -3.36 -21.99
C ARG A 12 8.27 -1.97 -21.84
N ASP A 13 9.41 -1.74 -22.51
CA ASP A 13 9.86 -0.39 -22.84
C ASP A 13 8.88 0.21 -23.86
N GLY A 14 7.84 0.89 -23.37
CA GLY A 14 6.81 1.49 -24.21
C GLY A 14 5.98 2.52 -23.45
N PRO A 15 5.26 3.40 -24.16
CA PRO A 15 4.38 4.36 -23.51
C PRO A 15 3.29 3.63 -22.73
N ILE A 16 2.94 4.18 -21.56
CA ILE A 16 1.78 3.75 -20.79
C ILE A 16 0.54 3.81 -21.70
N PRO A 17 -0.22 2.72 -21.87
CA PRO A 17 -1.40 2.74 -22.72
C PRO A 17 -2.43 3.78 -22.25
N PRO A 18 -3.04 4.55 -23.16
CA PRO A 18 -4.14 5.45 -22.82
C PRO A 18 -5.27 4.69 -22.11
N GLY A 19 -5.80 5.25 -21.02
CA GLY A 19 -6.88 4.64 -20.24
C GLY A 19 -6.46 3.47 -19.36
N ALA A 20 -5.17 3.11 -19.28
CA ALA A 20 -4.68 2.09 -18.34
C ALA A 20 -5.06 2.44 -16.90
N ALA A 21 -5.42 1.43 -16.09
CA ALA A 21 -5.51 1.57 -14.65
C ALA A 21 -4.15 1.93 -14.06
N ARG A 22 -4.16 2.88 -13.14
CA ARG A 22 -2.96 3.48 -12.56
C ARG A 22 -2.84 2.99 -11.13
N VAL A 23 -1.83 2.18 -10.85
CA VAL A 23 -1.60 1.59 -9.53
C VAL A 23 -0.34 2.16 -8.92
N LEU A 24 -0.42 2.64 -7.68
CA LEU A 24 0.75 2.89 -6.85
C LEU A 24 0.94 1.69 -5.91
N LEU A 25 2.05 0.99 -6.06
CA LEU A 25 2.45 -0.10 -5.18
C LEU A 25 3.55 0.40 -4.25
N THR A 26 3.49 0.05 -2.97
CA THR A 26 4.55 0.39 -2.02
C THR A 26 5.08 -0.84 -1.30
N GLY A 27 6.38 -0.87 -1.05
CA GLY A 27 7.02 -1.79 -0.11
C GLY A 27 7.88 -1.00 0.88
N PHE A 28 8.24 -1.59 2.02
CA PHE A 28 9.02 -0.89 3.04
C PHE A 28 10.53 -1.04 2.86
N GLY A 29 11.27 -0.02 3.28
CA GLY A 29 12.72 -0.10 3.47
C GLY A 29 13.12 -1.00 4.63
N LEU A 30 14.42 -1.04 4.91
CA LEU A 30 15.02 -1.86 5.96
C LEU A 30 14.62 -1.36 7.36
N PHE A 31 14.50 -2.27 8.31
CA PHE A 31 14.25 -1.99 9.74
C PHE A 31 14.65 -3.21 10.58
N GLY A 32 14.61 -3.12 11.91
CA GLY A 32 15.11 -4.18 12.81
C GLY A 32 14.58 -5.59 12.48
N GLY A 33 15.50 -6.55 12.34
CA GLY A 33 15.21 -7.91 11.87
C GLY A 33 15.23 -8.09 10.35
N TYR A 34 15.33 -6.99 9.60
CA TYR A 34 15.40 -6.91 8.14
C TYR A 34 16.51 -5.92 7.74
N GLU A 35 17.74 -6.14 8.21
CA GLU A 35 18.86 -5.21 7.97
C GLU A 35 19.50 -5.34 6.58
N THR A 36 19.22 -6.43 5.85
CA THR A 36 19.82 -6.71 4.53
C THR A 36 18.80 -6.64 3.41
N THR A 37 17.59 -7.15 3.64
CA THR A 37 16.50 -7.18 2.67
C THR A 37 15.16 -7.06 3.39
N ASN A 38 14.17 -6.49 2.70
CA ASN A 38 12.78 -6.44 3.17
C ASN A 38 11.88 -7.14 2.14
N PRO A 39 11.26 -8.29 2.48
CA PRO A 39 10.42 -9.06 1.55
C PRO A 39 9.34 -8.24 0.85
N SER A 40 8.77 -7.24 1.54
CA SER A 40 7.73 -6.38 0.95
C SER A 40 8.27 -5.53 -0.20
N TRP A 41 9.49 -4.99 -0.08
CA TRP A 41 10.09 -4.22 -1.16
C TRP A 41 10.59 -5.12 -2.27
N GLU A 42 11.23 -6.26 -1.95
CA GLU A 42 11.70 -7.19 -2.97
C GLU A 42 10.54 -7.66 -3.87
N ALA A 43 9.41 -8.06 -3.26
CA ALA A 43 8.25 -8.55 -4.00
C ALA A 43 7.52 -7.45 -4.79
N ALA A 44 7.52 -6.21 -4.29
CA ALA A 44 6.90 -5.08 -4.97
C ALA A 44 7.77 -4.56 -6.13
N SER A 45 9.09 -4.53 -5.96
CA SER A 45 10.02 -3.87 -6.88
C SER A 45 10.07 -4.53 -8.26
N VAL A 46 9.89 -5.85 -8.31
CA VAL A 46 9.84 -6.61 -9.58
C VAL A 46 8.61 -6.29 -10.44
N LEU A 47 7.60 -5.63 -9.87
CA LEU A 47 6.40 -5.17 -10.57
C LEU A 47 6.51 -3.72 -11.06
N HIS A 48 7.58 -3.01 -10.70
CA HIS A 48 7.77 -1.61 -11.07
C HIS A 48 7.78 -1.40 -12.58
N ASP A 49 7.02 -0.40 -13.04
CA ASP A 49 6.90 0.02 -14.43
C ASP A 49 6.38 -1.06 -15.39
N ASN A 50 5.76 -2.12 -14.85
CA ASN A 50 5.14 -3.15 -15.66
C ASN A 50 3.73 -2.71 -16.11
N VAL A 51 3.40 -3.09 -17.34
CA VAL A 51 2.03 -3.01 -17.88
C VAL A 51 1.46 -4.42 -17.95
N LEU A 52 0.45 -4.68 -17.12
CA LEU A 52 -0.30 -5.91 -17.15
C LEU A 52 -1.34 -5.84 -18.29
N PRO A 53 -1.33 -6.79 -19.25
CA PRO A 53 -2.34 -6.83 -20.29
C PRO A 53 -3.70 -7.20 -19.69
N SER A 54 -4.76 -6.70 -20.33
CA SER A 54 -6.11 -7.17 -20.06
C SER A 54 -6.26 -8.61 -20.55
N HIS A 55 -6.87 -9.48 -19.73
CA HIS A 55 -7.23 -10.83 -20.12
C HIS A 55 -8.60 -10.92 -20.81
N GLU A 56 -9.40 -9.85 -20.76
CA GLU A 56 -10.74 -9.78 -21.35
C GLU A 56 -10.82 -8.71 -22.43
N ALA A 57 -11.56 -9.01 -23.51
CA ALA A 57 -11.80 -8.05 -24.58
C ALA A 57 -12.55 -6.83 -24.04
N GLY A 58 -11.91 -5.66 -24.07
CA GLY A 58 -12.50 -4.39 -23.62
C GLY A 58 -12.12 -3.96 -22.20
N ALA A 59 -11.47 -4.82 -21.39
CA ALA A 59 -10.93 -4.39 -20.10
C ALA A 59 -9.63 -3.56 -20.27
N ARG A 60 -9.43 -2.59 -19.37
CA ARG A 60 -8.27 -1.69 -19.39
C ARG A 60 -7.00 -2.44 -18.98
N SER A 61 -5.88 -2.14 -19.63
CA SER A 61 -4.57 -2.57 -19.13
C SER A 61 -4.29 -1.91 -17.77
N ILE A 62 -3.32 -2.45 -17.02
CA ILE A 62 -2.94 -1.91 -15.70
C ILE A 62 -1.47 -1.54 -15.75
N HIS A 63 -1.11 -0.33 -15.33
CA HIS A 63 0.27 0.09 -15.15
C HIS A 63 0.57 0.26 -13.67
N ILE A 64 1.71 -0.27 -13.24
CA ILE A 64 2.14 -0.31 -11.85
C ILE A 64 3.34 0.60 -11.65
N THR A 65 3.23 1.54 -10.72
CA THR A 65 4.36 2.32 -10.21
C THR A 65 4.70 1.82 -8.82
N ALA A 66 5.87 1.20 -8.63
CA ALA A 66 6.30 0.76 -7.30
C ALA A 66 7.27 1.76 -6.63
N VAL A 67 7.06 2.07 -5.35
CA VAL A 67 7.95 2.95 -4.56
C VAL A 67 8.30 2.35 -3.20
N LYS A 68 9.55 2.51 -2.78
CA LYS A 68 10.01 2.09 -1.45
C LYS A 68 9.72 3.17 -0.42
N VAL A 69 9.10 2.81 0.70
CA VAL A 69 8.76 3.73 1.79
C VAL A 69 9.69 3.47 2.98
N PRO A 70 10.45 4.48 3.47
CA PRO A 70 11.18 4.37 4.72
C PRO A 70 10.25 4.02 5.89
N VAL A 71 10.74 3.23 6.84
CA VAL A 71 10.00 2.86 8.05
C VAL A 71 10.10 4.02 9.06
N VAL A 72 9.55 5.18 8.71
CA VAL A 72 9.67 6.47 9.43
C VAL A 72 8.32 7.20 9.45
N TYR A 73 7.85 7.62 10.63
CA TYR A 73 6.51 8.23 10.77
C TYR A 73 6.36 9.56 10.03
N SER A 74 7.36 10.43 10.10
CA SER A 74 7.35 11.74 9.44
C SER A 74 7.33 11.62 7.91
N THR A 75 7.95 10.56 7.38
CA THR A 75 7.90 10.25 5.94
C THR A 75 6.49 9.87 5.53
N VAL A 76 5.81 9.02 6.28
CA VAL A 76 4.41 8.66 5.99
C VAL A 76 3.51 9.91 6.00
N LEU A 77 3.63 10.75 7.04
CA LEU A 77 2.80 11.96 7.19
C LEU A 77 3.00 13.00 6.08
N SER A 78 4.19 13.05 5.48
CA SER A 78 4.50 13.99 4.39
C SER A 78 4.23 13.42 2.99
N ALA A 79 4.48 12.12 2.78
CA ALA A 79 4.37 11.49 1.47
C ALA A 79 2.94 11.04 1.13
N VAL A 80 2.24 10.38 2.06
CA VAL A 80 0.94 9.73 1.75
C VAL A 80 -0.14 10.71 1.28
N PRO A 81 -0.32 11.91 1.88
CA PRO A 81 -1.26 12.89 1.33
C PRO A 81 -0.97 13.25 -0.13
N SER A 82 0.31 13.31 -0.50
CA SER A 82 0.74 13.62 -1.86
C SER A 82 0.51 12.47 -2.85
N PHE A 83 0.44 11.22 -2.38
CA PHE A 83 0.05 10.07 -3.20
C PHE A 83 -1.42 10.13 -3.63
N HIS A 84 -2.27 10.74 -2.80
CA HIS A 84 -3.71 10.89 -3.01
C HIS A 84 -4.11 12.23 -3.66
N ALA A 85 -3.13 13.07 -4.01
CA ALA A 85 -3.37 14.30 -4.76
C ALA A 85 -3.71 14.01 -6.23
N SER A 86 -4.28 15.00 -6.92
CA SER A 86 -4.55 14.95 -8.36
C SER A 86 -3.96 16.21 -9.02
N PRO A 87 -2.83 16.11 -9.74
CA PRO A 87 -2.00 14.92 -9.91
C PRO A 87 -1.22 14.51 -8.64
N PRO A 88 -0.89 13.22 -8.45
CA PRO A 88 -0.04 12.77 -7.36
C PRO A 88 1.37 13.34 -7.44
N GLN A 89 1.97 13.59 -6.27
CA GLN A 89 3.39 13.93 -6.15
C GLN A 89 4.11 12.88 -5.30
N ILE A 90 5.04 12.13 -5.92
CA ILE A 90 5.92 11.21 -5.21
C ILE A 90 7.13 12.01 -4.73
N THR A 91 7.10 12.44 -3.47
CA THR A 91 8.16 13.24 -2.83
C THR A 91 9.26 12.40 -2.19
N LEU A 92 9.16 11.07 -2.29
CA LEU A 92 10.18 10.15 -1.80
C LEU A 92 11.46 10.23 -2.67
N PRO A 93 12.66 10.02 -2.10
CA PRO A 93 13.91 10.05 -2.85
C PRO A 93 13.88 9.07 -4.04
N VAL A 94 14.39 9.49 -5.20
CA VAL A 94 14.38 8.72 -6.46
C VAL A 94 15.07 7.35 -6.33
N SER A 95 15.99 7.18 -5.37
CA SER A 95 16.60 5.89 -4.98
C SER A 95 15.61 4.86 -4.41
N ASN A 96 14.32 5.21 -4.34
CA ASN A 96 13.22 4.35 -3.93
C ASN A 96 12.39 3.83 -5.11
N GLY A 97 12.67 4.24 -6.35
CA GLY A 97 12.24 3.53 -7.55
C GLY A 97 13.15 2.32 -7.81
N ALA A 98 12.59 1.20 -8.26
CA ALA A 98 13.35 -0.06 -8.44
C ALA A 98 14.53 0.08 -9.42
N ASP A 99 14.46 1.03 -10.35
CA ASP A 99 15.48 1.33 -11.36
C ASP A 99 15.94 2.81 -11.32
N GLY A 100 15.61 3.53 -10.23
CA GLY A 100 15.93 4.95 -10.09
C GLY A 100 15.15 5.87 -11.04
N ARG A 101 14.06 5.39 -11.65
CA ARG A 101 13.14 6.19 -12.45
C ARG A 101 11.73 6.11 -11.84
N LEU A 102 10.95 7.17 -12.04
CA LEU A 102 9.51 7.14 -11.81
C LEU A 102 8.79 7.46 -13.12
N PRO A 103 7.81 6.63 -13.52
CA PRO A 103 6.94 6.96 -14.64
C PRO A 103 6.09 8.21 -14.32
N PRO A 104 5.57 8.92 -15.33
CA PRO A 104 4.78 10.12 -15.10
C PRO A 104 3.54 9.80 -14.25
N PRO A 105 3.22 10.62 -13.23
CA PRO A 105 2.06 10.39 -12.39
C PRO A 105 0.77 10.58 -13.23
N PRO A 106 -0.31 9.84 -12.91
CA PRO A 106 -1.60 10.05 -13.56
C PRO A 106 -2.19 11.41 -13.23
N GLN A 107 -2.81 12.08 -14.20
CA GLN A 107 -3.37 13.42 -13.98
C GLN A 107 -4.49 13.42 -12.93
N ASP A 108 -5.38 12.43 -13.00
CA ASP A 108 -6.57 12.35 -12.16
C ASP A 108 -6.36 11.58 -10.84
N GLY A 109 -5.12 11.20 -10.52
CA GLY A 109 -4.80 10.35 -9.37
C GLY A 109 -4.67 8.86 -9.71
N TYR A 110 -4.27 8.06 -8.72
CA TYR A 110 -4.20 6.61 -8.86
C TYR A 110 -5.59 5.98 -8.70
N ASP A 111 -5.90 4.95 -9.49
CA ASP A 111 -7.12 4.16 -9.33
C ASP A 111 -7.04 3.27 -8.07
N PHE A 112 -5.83 2.80 -7.75
CA PHE A 112 -5.56 1.90 -6.63
C PHE A 112 -4.19 2.21 -6.02
N ILE A 113 -4.15 2.34 -4.69
CA ILE A 113 -2.91 2.41 -3.91
C ILE A 113 -2.82 1.15 -3.05
N PHE A 114 -1.80 0.34 -3.30
CA PHE A 114 -1.57 -0.93 -2.63
C PHE A 114 -0.29 -0.87 -1.79
N HIS A 115 -0.45 -1.02 -0.48
CA HIS A 115 0.67 -1.05 0.45
C HIS A 115 1.03 -2.50 0.82
N VAL A 116 2.32 -2.82 0.81
CA VAL A 116 2.83 -4.12 1.20
C VAL A 116 3.85 -3.93 2.32
N GLY A 117 3.72 -4.70 3.38
CA GLY A 117 4.68 -4.74 4.49
C GLY A 117 5.06 -6.16 4.83
N VAL A 118 6.21 -6.34 5.47
CA VAL A 118 6.56 -7.67 5.98
C VAL A 118 5.89 -7.89 7.34
N GLY A 119 5.20 -9.01 7.49
CA GLY A 119 4.47 -9.41 8.68
C GLY A 119 5.08 -10.61 9.38
N HIS A 120 4.25 -11.32 10.13
CA HIS A 120 4.63 -12.59 10.75
C HIS A 120 4.72 -13.71 9.71
N SER A 121 5.50 -14.75 10.05
CA SER A 121 5.55 -15.98 9.26
C SER A 121 4.18 -16.67 9.15
N GLY A 122 4.03 -17.47 8.10
CA GLY A 122 2.94 -18.45 7.96
C GLY A 122 1.80 -18.05 7.04
N ALA A 123 1.64 -16.77 6.68
CA ALA A 123 0.62 -16.36 5.72
C ALA A 123 0.88 -15.01 5.05
N LEU A 124 0.36 -14.85 3.83
CA LEU A 124 0.00 -13.54 3.29
C LEU A 124 -1.29 -13.07 3.98
N ALA A 125 -1.26 -11.91 4.63
CA ALA A 125 -2.39 -11.39 5.39
C ALA A 125 -2.95 -10.16 4.69
N VAL A 126 -4.18 -10.25 4.18
CA VAL A 126 -4.88 -9.13 3.54
C VAL A 126 -5.65 -8.37 4.62
N GLU A 127 -5.26 -7.12 4.87
CA GLU A 127 -5.77 -6.32 5.98
C GLU A 127 -7.09 -5.63 5.60
N GLN A 128 -8.16 -5.90 6.34
CA GLN A 128 -9.46 -5.28 6.12
C GLN A 128 -9.55 -3.87 6.72
N LEU A 129 -8.87 -3.64 7.84
CA LEU A 129 -9.00 -2.40 8.60
C LEU A 129 -7.67 -1.91 9.15
N ALA A 130 -7.63 -0.62 9.48
CA ALA A 130 -6.48 0.07 10.07
C ALA A 130 -6.93 0.96 11.24
N HIS A 131 -5.99 1.35 12.09
CA HIS A 131 -6.32 2.03 13.35
C HIS A 131 -5.67 3.40 13.50
N LYS A 132 -6.36 4.32 14.15
CA LYS A 132 -5.95 5.73 14.28
C LYS A 132 -4.87 5.97 15.33
N THR A 133 -4.83 5.13 16.36
CA THR A 133 -4.04 5.35 17.59
C THR A 133 -3.34 4.08 18.06
N GLY A 134 -2.51 4.17 19.09
CA GLY A 134 -1.78 3.03 19.68
C GLY A 134 -0.34 2.85 19.18
N TYR A 135 0.22 3.85 18.47
CA TYR A 135 1.56 3.79 17.87
C TYR A 135 2.67 4.10 18.89
N VAL A 136 3.00 3.11 19.72
CA VAL A 136 3.96 3.27 20.83
C VAL A 136 5.39 2.81 20.50
N ARG A 137 5.59 2.25 19.30
CA ARG A 137 6.89 1.75 18.84
C ARG A 137 7.68 2.84 18.13
N LYS A 138 8.98 2.90 18.39
CA LYS A 138 9.92 3.77 17.69
C LYS A 138 10.14 3.30 16.25
N ASP A 139 10.30 4.26 15.35
CA ASP A 139 10.67 4.03 13.97
C ASP A 139 12.20 3.84 13.82
N VAL A 140 12.71 3.70 12.58
CA VAL A 140 14.15 3.44 12.36
C VAL A 140 15.05 4.61 12.72
N ASP A 141 14.50 5.83 12.81
CA ASP A 141 15.23 7.01 13.27
C ASP A 141 15.18 7.13 14.81
N GLY A 142 14.53 6.19 15.49
CA GLY A 142 14.37 6.17 16.94
C GLY A 142 13.26 7.10 17.44
N GLU A 143 12.42 7.61 16.54
CA GLU A 143 11.35 8.56 16.83
C GLU A 143 10.00 7.85 17.03
N LEU A 144 9.14 8.43 17.86
CA LEU A 144 7.80 7.92 18.11
C LEU A 144 6.78 8.63 17.22
N ALA A 145 5.64 7.97 16.96
CA ALA A 145 4.51 8.62 16.32
C ALA A 145 4.09 9.88 17.09
N PRO A 146 3.53 10.89 16.39
CA PRO A 146 3.11 12.13 17.03
C PRO A 146 2.08 11.89 18.15
N PRO A 147 2.15 12.65 19.25
CA PRO A 147 1.11 12.64 20.27
C PRO A 147 -0.19 13.27 19.73
N ILE A 148 -1.34 12.66 20.04
CA ILE A 148 -2.65 13.10 19.52
C ILE A 148 -3.04 14.49 20.04
N HIS A 149 -2.66 14.79 21.29
CA HIS A 149 -3.05 16.00 22.00
C HIS A 149 -1.96 17.07 22.11
N ALA A 150 -0.87 17.00 21.32
CA ALA A 150 0.10 18.10 21.35
C ALA A 150 -0.58 19.43 20.98
N GLN A 151 -0.67 20.32 21.97
CA GLN A 151 -1.13 21.69 21.80
C GLN A 151 -0.04 22.50 21.06
N ASN A 152 -0.44 23.66 20.50
CA ASN A 152 0.28 24.44 19.48
C ASN A 152 1.66 25.02 19.87
N HIS A 153 2.31 24.59 20.95
CA HIS A 153 3.64 25.06 21.36
C HIS A 153 4.75 24.04 21.05
N PRO A 154 5.82 24.43 20.32
CA PRO A 154 6.95 23.55 20.00
C PRO A 154 7.63 22.93 21.24
N SER A 155 7.57 23.61 22.39
CA SER A 155 8.05 23.12 23.68
C SER A 155 7.25 21.93 24.21
N ASP A 156 5.93 21.96 24.03
CA ASP A 156 5.02 20.94 24.56
C ASP A 156 5.14 19.63 23.77
N GLN A 157 5.40 19.74 22.47
CA GLN A 157 5.61 18.59 21.60
C GLN A 157 6.87 17.80 21.97
N LYS A 158 7.96 18.48 22.37
CA LYS A 158 9.23 17.85 22.77
C LYS A 158 9.17 17.21 24.16
N VAL A 159 8.29 17.71 25.04
CA VAL A 159 8.04 17.15 26.38
C VAL A 159 7.13 15.93 26.28
N LEU A 160 6.05 16.01 25.48
CA LEU A 160 5.13 14.90 25.27
C LEU A 160 5.74 13.77 24.43
N SER A 161 6.67 14.06 23.52
CA SER A 161 7.28 13.04 22.66
C SER A 161 8.12 12.00 23.42
N LYS A 162 8.54 12.27 24.66
CA LYS A 162 9.36 11.34 25.48
C LYS A 162 8.59 10.52 26.51
N ASN A 163 7.30 10.80 26.73
CA ASN A 163 6.52 10.11 27.75
C ASN A 163 5.75 8.89 27.13
N PRO A 164 5.99 7.65 27.61
CA PRO A 164 5.32 6.45 27.09
C PRO A 164 3.83 6.34 27.45
N THR A 165 3.30 7.18 28.35
CA THR A 165 1.86 7.21 28.71
C THR A 165 1.02 8.10 27.78
N VAL A 166 1.62 8.72 26.78
CA VAL A 166 0.93 9.63 25.85
C VAL A 166 0.36 8.81 24.70
N ASP A 167 -0.94 8.97 24.45
CA ASP A 167 -1.59 8.37 23.29
C ASP A 167 -1.07 9.00 21.98
N ARG A 168 -0.74 8.14 21.01
CA ARG A 168 0.02 8.46 19.81
C ARG A 168 -0.66 7.93 18.57
N GLY A 169 -0.60 8.73 17.50
CA GLY A 169 -1.22 8.44 16.23
C GLY A 169 -1.68 9.71 15.52
N PHE A 170 -2.84 9.64 14.89
CA PHE A 170 -3.34 10.71 14.04
C PHE A 170 -4.16 11.73 14.84
N GLY A 171 -3.55 12.89 15.10
CA GLY A 171 -4.14 14.03 15.82
C GLY A 171 -4.78 15.08 14.92
N LYS A 172 -4.33 16.34 15.04
CA LYS A 172 -4.85 17.48 14.26
C LYS A 172 -4.79 17.15 12.75
N GLY A 173 -5.90 17.41 12.04
CA GLY A 173 -6.06 17.10 10.62
C GLY A 173 -6.71 15.75 10.32
N TYR A 174 -6.82 14.86 11.31
CA TYR A 174 -7.48 13.55 11.14
C TYR A 174 -8.57 13.31 12.21
N ARG A 175 -9.01 14.35 12.90
CA ARG A 175 -9.93 14.23 14.05
C ARG A 175 -11.30 13.73 13.63
N GLU A 176 -11.71 14.08 12.42
CA GLU A 176 -12.99 13.75 11.81
C GLU A 176 -13.15 12.28 11.41
N PHE A 177 -12.05 11.53 11.25
CA PHE A 177 -12.09 10.11 10.91
C PHE A 177 -12.34 9.25 12.14
N ALA A 178 -13.02 8.12 11.94
CA ALA A 178 -13.25 7.11 12.97
C ALA A 178 -11.93 6.53 13.48
N ASP A 179 -11.95 5.92 14.67
CA ASP A 179 -10.74 5.30 15.26
C ASP A 179 -10.26 4.08 14.46
N GLU A 180 -11.16 3.48 13.68
CA GLU A 180 -10.89 2.40 12.75
C GLU A 180 -11.43 2.77 11.37
N LEU A 181 -10.66 2.48 10.32
CA LEU A 181 -11.09 2.65 8.94
C LEU A 181 -10.97 1.32 8.21
N GLU A 182 -12.00 0.96 7.44
CA GLU A 182 -12.03 -0.25 6.62
C GLU A 182 -11.80 0.09 5.14
N THR A 183 -11.18 -0.83 4.40
CA THR A 183 -11.15 -0.74 2.94
C THR A 183 -12.54 -0.98 2.33
N SER A 184 -12.82 -0.33 1.19
CA SER A 184 -14.01 -0.60 0.39
C SER A 184 -13.92 -1.87 -0.47
N ILE A 185 -12.76 -2.53 -0.46
CA ILE A 185 -12.49 -3.77 -1.21
C ILE A 185 -13.09 -4.94 -0.44
N ASP A 186 -13.82 -5.83 -1.13
CA ASP A 186 -14.30 -7.09 -0.53
C ASP A 186 -13.12 -8.05 -0.27
N VAL A 187 -12.56 -7.95 0.93
CA VAL A 187 -11.40 -8.76 1.35
C VAL A 187 -11.74 -10.25 1.42
N ASN A 188 -12.98 -10.62 1.79
CA ASN A 188 -13.38 -12.03 1.82
C ASN A 188 -13.41 -12.61 0.40
N GLY A 189 -14.02 -11.90 -0.55
CA GLY A 189 -14.03 -12.26 -1.96
C GLY A 189 -12.62 -12.35 -2.55
N LEU A 190 -11.77 -11.36 -2.25
CA LEU A 190 -10.37 -11.35 -2.69
C LEU A 190 -9.56 -12.54 -2.13
N VAL A 191 -9.68 -12.84 -0.84
CA VAL A 191 -9.01 -13.99 -0.22
C VAL A 191 -9.50 -15.30 -0.83
N ALA A 192 -10.81 -15.44 -1.07
CA ALA A 192 -11.37 -16.61 -1.75
C ALA A 192 -10.82 -16.75 -3.18
N HIS A 193 -10.76 -15.65 -3.93
CA HIS A 193 -10.17 -15.60 -5.27
C HIS A 193 -8.71 -16.05 -5.27
N LEU A 194 -7.87 -15.47 -4.40
CA LEU A 194 -6.46 -15.83 -4.30
C LEU A 194 -6.24 -17.32 -3.99
N LYS A 195 -7.06 -17.90 -3.10
CA LYS A 195 -7.04 -19.35 -2.83
C LYS A 195 -7.39 -20.18 -4.06
N GLN A 196 -8.40 -19.78 -4.83
CA GLN A 196 -8.78 -20.45 -6.09
C GLN A 196 -7.66 -20.36 -7.14
N ARG A 197 -6.87 -19.29 -7.13
CA ARG A 197 -5.70 -19.09 -8.01
C ARG A 197 -4.44 -19.83 -7.53
N GLY A 198 -4.51 -20.52 -6.38
CA GLY A 198 -3.43 -21.39 -5.88
C GLY A 198 -2.62 -20.82 -4.71
N HIS A 199 -2.90 -19.59 -4.27
CA HIS A 199 -2.24 -18.99 -3.10
C HIS A 199 -2.86 -19.55 -1.82
N LYS A 200 -2.34 -20.69 -1.35
CA LYS A 200 -2.94 -21.44 -0.23
C LYS A 200 -2.79 -20.75 1.13
N HIS A 201 -1.71 -20.01 1.30
CA HIS A 201 -1.33 -19.38 2.57
C HIS A 201 -1.84 -17.94 2.71
N VAL A 202 -2.97 -17.62 2.08
CA VAL A 202 -3.60 -16.29 2.19
C VAL A 202 -4.73 -16.29 3.22
N ARG A 203 -4.81 -15.23 4.03
CA ARG A 203 -5.88 -15.03 5.01
C ARG A 203 -6.35 -13.57 5.06
N LEU A 204 -7.58 -13.39 5.51
CA LEU A 204 -8.07 -12.10 5.97
C LEU A 204 -7.40 -11.76 7.32
N SER A 205 -7.17 -10.48 7.55
CA SER A 205 -6.61 -9.94 8.78
C SER A 205 -7.35 -8.67 9.19
N LEU A 206 -7.55 -8.50 10.50
CA LEU A 206 -8.23 -7.34 11.10
C LEU A 206 -7.27 -6.49 11.93
N ASP A 207 -5.98 -6.83 11.96
CA ASP A 207 -5.00 -6.12 12.77
C ASP A 207 -3.62 -6.07 12.10
N PRO A 208 -3.24 -4.90 11.54
CA PRO A 208 -1.93 -4.71 10.92
C PRO A 208 -0.79 -4.46 11.92
N GLY A 209 -1.02 -4.51 13.25
CA GLY A 209 0.05 -4.61 14.26
C GLY A 209 0.61 -3.29 14.82
N ARG A 210 -0.15 -2.19 14.79
CA ARG A 210 0.14 -0.88 15.45
C ARG A 210 1.58 -0.36 15.30
N TYR A 211 2.15 -0.53 14.10
CA TYR A 211 3.44 0.03 13.72
C TYR A 211 3.32 0.76 12.37
N LEU A 212 4.41 0.95 11.62
CA LEU A 212 4.36 1.69 10.36
C LEU A 212 3.45 1.06 9.29
N CYS A 213 3.23 -0.25 9.33
CA CYS A 213 2.27 -0.92 8.43
C CYS A 213 0.83 -0.43 8.65
N ASP A 214 0.37 -0.45 9.91
CA ASP A 214 -0.96 0.07 10.28
C ASP A 214 -1.02 1.60 10.07
N PHE A 215 0.08 2.31 10.37
CA PHE A 215 0.16 3.77 10.26
C PHE A 215 0.02 4.26 8.82
N ILE A 216 0.78 3.69 7.87
CA ILE A 216 0.64 4.03 6.45
C ILE A 216 -0.74 3.65 5.92
N TYR A 217 -1.28 2.51 6.36
CA TYR A 217 -2.58 2.04 5.91
C TYR A 217 -3.71 2.96 6.35
N TYR A 218 -3.75 3.30 7.64
CA TYR A 218 -4.73 4.24 8.18
C TYR A 218 -4.62 5.62 7.52
N CYS A 219 -3.40 6.14 7.36
CA CYS A 219 -3.18 7.40 6.67
C CYS A 219 -3.76 7.36 5.26
N SER A 220 -3.45 6.31 4.49
CA SER A 220 -3.88 6.16 3.10
C SER A 220 -5.40 5.98 2.98
N LEU A 221 -6.04 5.23 3.89
CA LEU A 221 -7.51 5.13 3.95
C LEU A 221 -8.15 6.50 4.24
N ALA A 222 -7.63 7.23 5.23
CA ALA A 222 -8.13 8.55 5.58
C ALA A 222 -7.98 9.55 4.42
N GLU A 223 -6.84 9.54 3.73
CA GLU A 223 -6.63 10.38 2.54
C GLU A 223 -7.55 9.98 1.38
N SER A 224 -7.80 8.68 1.15
CA SER A 224 -8.80 8.23 0.16
C SER A 224 -10.22 8.73 0.49
N HIS A 225 -10.60 8.73 1.77
CA HIS A 225 -11.89 9.28 2.20
C HIS A 225 -11.97 10.81 1.99
N ARG A 226 -10.85 11.51 2.17
CA ARG A 226 -10.73 12.96 1.98
C ARG A 226 -10.75 13.35 0.50
N SER A 227 -9.97 12.65 -0.31
CA SER A 227 -9.82 12.90 -1.74
C SER A 227 -11.11 12.58 -2.47
N ARG A 228 -11.76 13.63 -2.97
CA ARG A 228 -12.86 13.53 -3.94
C ARG A 228 -12.31 13.98 -5.29
N PRO A 229 -12.08 13.09 -6.25
CA PRO A 229 -11.64 13.54 -7.57
C PRO A 229 -12.68 14.48 -8.18
N ALA A 230 -12.20 15.56 -8.79
CA ALA A 230 -13.04 16.51 -9.48
C ALA A 230 -13.77 15.78 -10.62
N GLY A 231 -15.11 15.83 -10.62
CA GLY A 231 -15.93 15.26 -11.70
C GLY A 231 -16.53 13.87 -11.43
N ASN A 232 -16.09 13.14 -10.40
CA ASN A 232 -16.80 11.93 -9.96
C ASN A 232 -16.68 11.73 -8.43
N PRO A 233 -17.63 12.27 -7.64
CA PRO A 233 -17.64 12.13 -6.18
C PRO A 233 -17.68 10.68 -5.67
N ALA A 234 -18.03 9.71 -6.52
CA ALA A 234 -18.14 8.29 -6.18
C ALA A 234 -16.84 7.49 -6.44
N ALA A 235 -15.92 8.00 -7.26
CA ALA A 235 -14.69 7.29 -7.62
C ALA A 235 -13.55 7.62 -6.65
N ARG A 236 -13.59 7.10 -5.42
CA ARG A 236 -12.45 7.20 -4.50
C ARG A 236 -11.33 6.26 -4.93
N THR A 237 -10.08 6.68 -4.73
CA THR A 237 -8.91 5.80 -4.84
C THR A 237 -9.08 4.59 -3.95
N LYS A 238 -9.05 3.38 -4.51
CA LYS A 238 -9.09 2.16 -3.71
C LYS A 238 -7.78 2.05 -2.91
N VAL A 239 -7.85 1.57 -1.68
CA VAL A 239 -6.67 1.39 -0.80
C VAL A 239 -6.70 0.01 -0.18
N LEU A 240 -5.57 -0.68 -0.19
CA LEU A 240 -5.41 -1.98 0.47
C LEU A 240 -4.04 -2.05 1.14
N PHE A 241 -3.95 -2.84 2.21
CA PHE A 241 -2.68 -3.29 2.76
C PHE A 241 -2.62 -4.81 2.77
N MET A 242 -1.45 -5.36 2.44
CA MET A 242 -1.16 -6.79 2.60
C MET A 242 0.18 -7.00 3.31
N HIS A 243 0.17 -7.81 4.35
CA HIS A 243 1.41 -8.35 4.90
C HIS A 243 1.87 -9.54 4.07
N VAL A 244 3.12 -9.51 3.62
CA VAL A 244 3.85 -10.69 3.13
C VAL A 244 4.68 -11.29 4.26
N PRO A 245 4.90 -12.61 4.29
CA PRO A 245 5.70 -13.22 5.34
C PRO A 245 7.21 -13.14 5.00
N PRO A 246 8.11 -13.61 5.88
CA PRO A 246 9.52 -13.76 5.55
C PRO A 246 9.72 -14.65 4.31
N ILE A 247 10.75 -14.35 3.51
CA ILE A 247 11.06 -15.12 2.28
C ILE A 247 11.33 -16.58 2.65
N GLY A 248 10.64 -17.50 1.98
CA GLY A 248 10.79 -18.94 2.16
C GLY A 248 9.90 -19.53 3.24
N ASP A 249 9.07 -18.72 3.93
CA ASP A 249 8.20 -19.20 5.00
C ASP A 249 6.84 -18.49 4.99
N PRO A 250 5.78 -19.07 4.39
CA PRO A 250 5.69 -20.43 3.86
C PRO A 250 5.97 -20.53 2.36
N CYS A 251 6.22 -19.39 1.70
CA CYS A 251 6.34 -19.32 0.24
C CYS A 251 7.59 -18.54 -0.20
N PRO A 252 8.12 -18.82 -1.40
CA PRO A 252 9.23 -18.08 -1.95
C PRO A 252 8.79 -16.68 -2.43
N LEU A 253 9.77 -15.81 -2.71
CA LEU A 253 9.54 -14.42 -3.08
C LEU A 253 8.68 -14.27 -4.36
N GLU A 254 8.85 -15.18 -5.31
CA GLU A 254 8.12 -15.22 -6.57
C GLU A 254 6.61 -15.41 -6.32
N GLU A 255 6.24 -16.32 -5.41
CA GLU A 255 4.84 -16.55 -5.05
C GLU A 255 4.22 -15.32 -4.36
N MET A 256 5.00 -14.57 -3.58
CA MET A 256 4.55 -13.30 -2.99
C MET A 256 4.30 -12.25 -4.06
N SER A 257 5.21 -12.13 -5.03
CA SER A 257 5.10 -11.18 -6.14
C SER A 257 3.91 -11.51 -7.04
N ASP A 258 3.67 -12.80 -7.30
CA ASP A 258 2.52 -13.29 -8.06
C ASP A 258 1.20 -13.02 -7.33
N ALA A 259 1.16 -13.20 -6.01
CA ALA A 259 -0.01 -12.86 -5.21
C ALA A 259 -0.32 -11.34 -5.24
N ILE A 260 0.72 -10.49 -5.15
CA ILE A 260 0.58 -9.03 -5.28
C ILE A 260 0.00 -8.66 -6.66
N GLU A 261 0.50 -9.27 -7.74
CA GLU A 261 -0.01 -9.04 -9.09
C GLU A 261 -1.48 -9.47 -9.23
N GLU A 262 -1.85 -10.64 -8.70
CA GLU A 262 -3.21 -11.17 -8.75
C GLU A 262 -4.19 -10.28 -7.95
N VAL A 263 -3.77 -9.74 -6.80
CA VAL A 263 -4.54 -8.71 -6.06
C VAL A 263 -4.80 -7.49 -6.94
N ILE A 264 -3.75 -6.96 -7.58
CA ILE A 264 -3.86 -5.78 -8.45
C ILE A 264 -4.85 -6.04 -9.59
N ARG A 265 -4.76 -7.20 -10.26
CA ARG A 265 -5.68 -7.59 -11.33
C ARG A 265 -7.12 -7.64 -10.84
N TRP A 266 -7.37 -8.29 -9.71
CA TRP A 266 -8.71 -8.45 -9.16
C TRP A 266 -9.35 -7.10 -8.78
N VAL A 267 -8.59 -6.25 -8.08
CA VAL A 267 -9.09 -4.93 -7.64
C VAL A 267 -9.38 -4.00 -8.82
N CYS A 268 -8.55 -4.02 -9.85
CA CYS A 268 -8.72 -3.18 -11.05
C CYS A 268 -9.81 -3.70 -11.99
N ALA A 269 -10.06 -5.02 -12.06
CA ALA A 269 -11.14 -5.60 -12.88
C ALA A 269 -12.53 -5.21 -12.36
N ALA A 270 -12.72 -5.19 -11.04
CA ALA A 270 -13.99 -4.82 -10.40
C ALA A 270 -14.43 -3.36 -10.66
N THR A 271 -13.57 -2.51 -11.22
CA THR A 271 -13.90 -1.11 -11.57
C THR A 271 -14.65 -1.01 -12.91
N THR A 272 -14.66 -2.05 -13.75
CA THR A 272 -15.27 -2.01 -15.09
C THR A 272 -16.77 -2.28 -15.09
N SER A 273 -17.33 -2.91 -14.04
CA SER A 273 -18.75 -3.30 -14.00
C SER A 273 -19.75 -2.16 -13.71
N SER A 274 -19.30 -0.93 -13.45
CA SER A 274 -20.17 0.18 -13.04
C SER A 274 -20.74 1.02 -14.21
N LEU A 275 -20.51 0.63 -15.46
CA LEU A 275 -20.92 1.40 -16.66
C LEU A 275 -22.08 0.77 -17.46
N THR A 276 -22.73 -0.26 -16.93
CA THR A 276 -23.91 -0.87 -17.56
C THR A 276 -25.09 -0.94 -16.58
N THR A 277 -25.78 0.19 -16.41
CA THR A 277 -27.20 0.26 -16.03
C THR A 277 -27.80 1.51 -16.63
#